data_AF-A0A139NKR6-F1
#
_entry.id   AF-A0A139NKR6-F1
#
_cell.length_a   1.000
_cell.length_b   1.000
_cell.length_c   1.000
_cell.angle_alpha   90.00
_cell.angle_beta   90.00
_cell.angle_gamma   90.00
#
_symmetry.space_group_name_H-M   'P 1'
#
loop_
_entity.id
_entity.type
_entity.pdbx_description
1 polymer ?
#
loop_
_entity_poly.entity_id
_entity_poly.type
_entity_poly.pdbx_seq_one_letter_code
_entity_poly.pdbx_strand_id
1 'polypeptide(L)'
;MQILQIGKLDWRSQVQEWPDHLDWQFVLPDKASITAYISQKEKELLEATQIRSTEKEALKPEKLHFAAIILTSPLAEDLLEPLSDTVEAYALLQVSGLGLKAQSKTGIFHRKVLTELPAFATPSETVDYLSQVIFDGQYGETLPIHHGQVNPELAVTSNYHGHVGLEISGKFSDDYQQLLTYTYNLTNPGHPIELWQQYVKTNGDLRLRLEVTPINQMGLLELDQTFYFDEVAMQAPCFLPKRDKEILSYAVSLSVKGFGTVILGDLHWRFSHKELGTLVLGGKRIRDKQRQDLFYYFNPGNLKPPLCVYFAGYRPAEGFEGFGMMKAMGHPFLLVADPRLEGGAFYIGSTEIEAKLQGVIQEALDYLSFDYHDVILSGISMGTYGALYYAAQVRPYAVVIAKPFTDLGDTVTNLKLTRPDEFETISDVLVNVSQGRQTLSPAQLNQRFWDNFSQSDFTRTTFAIAYMQQDDYDRHATERLLEHLAQKQVHIYTKGFEGRHNDQNGPIIQWFLKQYQTLLADGYERRQQ
;
A
#
# COMPACT_ATOMS: atom_id res chain seq x y z
N MET A 1 6.96 -10.95 -19.28
CA MET A 1 5.91 -11.30 -18.30
C MET A 1 4.86 -12.18 -18.96
N GLN A 2 4.37 -13.22 -18.28
CA GLN A 2 3.45 -14.19 -18.88
C GLN A 2 1.98 -13.88 -18.58
N ILE A 3 1.18 -13.67 -19.63
CA ILE A 3 -0.28 -13.46 -19.55
C ILE A 3 -1.00 -14.60 -20.29
N LEU A 4 -2.03 -15.16 -19.67
CA LEU A 4 -2.88 -16.18 -20.28
C LEU A 4 -4.24 -15.59 -20.68
N GLN A 5 -4.55 -15.60 -21.97
CA GLN A 5 -5.85 -15.28 -22.52
C GLN A 5 -6.71 -16.55 -22.64
N ILE A 6 -7.92 -16.51 -22.10
CA ILE A 6 -8.93 -17.57 -22.25
C ILE A 6 -10.12 -17.00 -23.01
N GLY A 7 -10.35 -17.50 -24.22
CA GLY A 7 -11.43 -17.01 -25.08
C GLY A 7 -11.50 -17.67 -26.44
N LYS A 8 -12.47 -17.24 -27.27
CA LYS A 8 -12.73 -17.88 -28.57
C LYS A 8 -11.77 -17.47 -29.69
N LEU A 9 -11.08 -16.34 -29.55
CA LEU A 9 -10.24 -15.77 -30.60
C LEU A 9 -8.95 -15.23 -30.00
N ASP A 10 -7.81 -15.68 -30.52
CA ASP A 10 -6.49 -15.23 -30.11
C ASP A 10 -6.26 -13.78 -30.55
N TRP A 11 -6.01 -12.89 -29.58
CA TRP A 11 -5.78 -11.48 -29.87
C TRP A 11 -4.45 -11.21 -30.59
N ARG A 12 -3.48 -12.14 -30.56
CA ARG A 12 -2.27 -12.04 -31.39
C ARG A 12 -2.56 -11.94 -32.88
N SER A 13 -3.68 -12.49 -33.32
CA SER A 13 -4.11 -12.39 -34.72
C SER A 13 -4.74 -11.05 -35.10
N GLN A 14 -5.03 -10.18 -34.12
CA GLN A 14 -5.77 -8.92 -34.29
C GLN A 14 -4.95 -7.67 -33.98
N VAL A 15 -3.83 -7.81 -33.27
CA VAL A 15 -2.95 -6.70 -32.90
C VAL A 15 -1.83 -6.59 -33.93
N GLN A 16 -1.69 -5.40 -34.55
CA GLN A 16 -0.67 -5.17 -35.59
C GLN A 16 0.74 -5.07 -35.03
N GLU A 17 0.90 -4.35 -33.91
CA GLU A 17 2.18 -4.16 -33.21
C GLU A 17 2.13 -4.83 -31.85
N TRP A 18 2.89 -5.92 -31.70
CA TRP A 18 2.91 -6.69 -30.46
C TRP A 18 4.03 -6.21 -29.53
N PRO A 19 3.77 -5.97 -28.23
CA PRO A 19 4.83 -5.58 -27.30
C PRO A 19 5.84 -6.72 -27.07
N ASP A 20 7.13 -6.46 -27.34
CA ASP A 20 8.20 -7.46 -27.30
C ASP A 20 8.40 -8.11 -25.92
N HIS A 21 8.09 -7.40 -24.83
CA HIS A 21 8.26 -7.88 -23.46
C HIS A 21 7.10 -8.75 -22.94
N LEU A 22 6.03 -8.89 -23.73
CA LEU A 22 4.80 -9.58 -23.35
C LEU A 22 4.76 -11.02 -23.87
N ASP A 23 4.94 -11.98 -22.95
CA ASP A 23 4.70 -13.39 -23.25
C ASP A 23 3.21 -13.69 -23.10
N TRP A 24 2.54 -13.85 -24.23
CA TRP A 24 1.10 -14.08 -24.28
C TRP A 24 0.79 -15.53 -24.60
N GLN A 25 -0.22 -16.06 -23.94
CA GLN A 25 -0.62 -17.45 -24.10
C GLN A 25 -2.11 -17.46 -24.38
N PHE A 26 -2.58 -18.39 -25.20
CA PHE A 26 -3.98 -18.44 -25.61
C PHE A 26 -4.52 -19.86 -25.47
N VAL A 27 -5.71 -19.97 -24.88
CA VAL A 27 -6.41 -21.23 -24.71
C VAL A 27 -7.91 -21.02 -24.96
N LEU A 28 -8.56 -22.01 -25.57
CA LEU A 28 -10.00 -22.02 -25.77
C LEU A 28 -10.75 -22.18 -24.44
N PRO A 29 -11.96 -21.62 -24.28
CA PRO A 29 -12.69 -21.59 -23.02
C PRO A 29 -13.44 -22.91 -22.78
N ASP A 30 -12.74 -24.04 -22.88
CA ASP A 30 -13.27 -25.38 -22.68
C ASP A 30 -12.33 -26.23 -21.79
N LYS A 31 -12.92 -27.22 -21.12
CA LYS A 31 -12.21 -28.04 -20.13
C LYS A 31 -11.02 -28.79 -20.72
N ALA A 32 -11.16 -29.30 -21.94
CA ALA A 32 -10.12 -30.13 -22.55
C ALA A 32 -8.89 -29.29 -22.89
N SER A 33 -9.12 -28.12 -23.49
CA SER A 33 -8.08 -27.16 -23.85
C SER A 33 -7.33 -26.63 -22.62
N ILE A 34 -8.05 -26.20 -21.58
CA ILE A 34 -7.44 -25.70 -20.33
C ILE A 34 -6.62 -26.78 -19.63
N THR A 35 -7.18 -27.99 -19.48
CA THR A 35 -6.49 -29.09 -18.79
C THR A 35 -5.24 -29.54 -19.56
N ALA A 36 -5.34 -29.65 -20.90
CA ALA A 36 -4.23 -30.03 -21.75
C ALA A 36 -3.09 -28.99 -21.66
N TYR A 37 -3.45 -27.70 -21.69
CA TYR A 37 -2.48 -26.60 -21.59
C TYR A 37 -1.73 -26.60 -20.25
N ILE A 38 -2.45 -26.75 -19.13
CA ILE A 38 -1.83 -26.82 -17.79
C ILE A 38 -0.88 -28.02 -17.72
N SER A 39 -1.34 -29.20 -18.12
CA SER A 39 -0.53 -30.43 -18.10
C SER A 39 0.74 -30.29 -18.94
N GLN A 40 0.63 -29.64 -20.11
CA GLN A 40 1.77 -29.36 -20.96
C GLN A 40 2.76 -28.41 -20.28
N LYS A 41 2.28 -27.30 -19.71
CA LYS A 41 3.12 -26.30 -19.06
C LYS A 41 3.82 -26.83 -17.81
N GLU A 42 3.13 -27.63 -17.00
CA GLU A 42 3.73 -28.30 -15.85
C GLU A 42 4.83 -29.28 -16.26
N LYS A 43 4.64 -30.01 -17.37
CA LYS A 43 5.67 -30.90 -17.92
C LYS A 43 6.88 -30.12 -18.43
N GLU A 44 6.68 -29.04 -19.19
CA GLU A 44 7.76 -28.15 -19.66
C GLU A 44 8.58 -27.60 -18.49
N LEU A 45 7.91 -27.21 -17.41
CA LEU A 45 8.53 -26.66 -16.21
C LEU A 45 9.33 -27.72 -15.43
N LEU A 46 8.81 -28.95 -15.34
CA LEU A 46 9.49 -30.07 -14.73
C LEU A 46 10.76 -30.45 -15.51
N GLU A 47 10.67 -30.52 -16.84
CA GLU A 47 11.82 -30.79 -17.72
C GLU A 47 12.89 -29.70 -17.59
N ALA A 48 12.49 -28.41 -17.59
CA ALA A 48 13.41 -27.29 -17.41
C ALA A 48 14.09 -27.30 -16.03
N THR A 49 13.34 -27.63 -14.98
CA THR A 49 13.88 -27.74 -13.60
C THR A 49 14.90 -28.89 -13.52
N GLN A 50 14.59 -30.06 -14.11
CA GLN A 50 15.50 -31.21 -14.12
C GLN A 50 16.82 -30.86 -14.80
N ILE A 51 16.79 -30.20 -15.97
CA ILE A 51 17.99 -29.74 -16.68
C ILE A 51 18.82 -28.81 -15.78
N ARG A 52 18.21 -27.78 -15.17
CA ARG A 52 18.92 -26.83 -14.30
C ARG A 52 19.51 -27.48 -13.04
N SER A 53 18.80 -28.45 -12.46
CA SER A 53 19.27 -29.20 -11.28
C SER A 53 20.50 -30.07 -11.54
N THR A 54 20.74 -30.46 -12.80
CA THR A 54 21.98 -31.16 -13.20
C THR A 54 23.18 -30.22 -13.33
N GLU A 55 22.96 -28.91 -13.41
CA GLU A 55 24.00 -27.89 -13.62
C GLU A 55 24.37 -27.09 -12.35
N LYS A 56 23.55 -27.11 -11.29
CA LYS A 56 23.84 -26.59 -9.92
C LYS A 56 22.77 -27.07 -8.93
N GLU A 57 23.11 -27.03 -7.62
CA GLU A 57 22.32 -27.48 -6.43
C GLU A 57 20.80 -27.61 -6.60
N ALA A 58 20.21 -28.66 -5.99
CA ALA A 58 18.79 -29.01 -6.02
C ALA A 58 17.84 -27.81 -5.85
N LEU A 59 17.40 -27.23 -6.96
CA LEU A 59 16.42 -26.16 -7.01
C LEU A 59 15.03 -26.73 -6.70
N LYS A 60 14.24 -26.01 -5.90
CA LYS A 60 12.81 -26.31 -5.76
C LYS A 60 12.14 -26.18 -7.14
N PRO A 61 11.22 -27.08 -7.51
CA PRO A 61 10.51 -26.96 -8.77
C PRO A 61 9.79 -25.62 -8.86
N GLU A 62 10.05 -24.89 -9.93
CA GLU A 62 9.25 -23.72 -10.28
C GLU A 62 7.79 -24.18 -10.41
N LYS A 63 6.85 -23.35 -9.95
CA LYS A 63 5.41 -23.58 -10.13
C LYS A 63 4.92 -22.73 -11.28
N LEU A 64 3.96 -23.26 -12.04
CA LEU A 64 3.31 -22.50 -13.11
C LEU A 64 2.67 -21.23 -12.52
N HIS A 65 3.03 -20.07 -13.06
CA HIS A 65 2.54 -18.78 -12.60
C HIS A 65 2.32 -17.81 -13.76
N PHE A 66 1.17 -17.14 -13.75
CA PHE A 66 0.80 -16.09 -14.68
C PHE A 66 0.74 -14.75 -13.96
N ALA A 67 1.32 -13.72 -14.58
CA ALA A 67 1.19 -12.34 -14.10
C ALA A 67 -0.26 -11.85 -14.17
N ALA A 68 -1.01 -12.32 -15.18
CA ALA A 68 -2.46 -12.15 -15.27
C ALA A 68 -3.12 -13.25 -16.12
N ILE A 69 -4.39 -13.54 -15.83
CA ILE A 69 -5.27 -14.35 -16.66
C ILE A 69 -6.43 -13.48 -17.13
N ILE A 70 -6.71 -13.43 -18.43
CA ILE A 70 -7.72 -12.55 -19.01
C ILE A 70 -8.80 -13.37 -19.69
N LEU A 71 -10.05 -13.15 -19.29
CA LEU A 71 -11.23 -13.79 -19.82
C LEU A 71 -11.84 -12.90 -20.90
N THR A 72 -11.85 -13.36 -22.15
CA THR A 72 -12.36 -12.62 -23.31
C THR A 72 -13.61 -13.24 -23.93
N SER A 73 -14.18 -14.27 -23.30
CA SER A 73 -15.43 -14.91 -23.73
C SER A 73 -16.17 -15.51 -22.52
N PRO A 74 -17.50 -15.68 -22.58
CA PRO A 74 -18.24 -16.29 -21.48
C PRO A 74 -17.80 -17.75 -21.25
N LEU A 75 -17.67 -18.13 -19.98
CA LEU A 75 -17.37 -19.50 -19.56
C LEU A 75 -17.95 -19.79 -18.17
N ALA A 76 -18.04 -21.07 -17.83
CA ALA A 76 -18.40 -21.49 -16.48
C ALA A 76 -17.19 -21.35 -15.53
N GLU A 77 -17.45 -20.96 -14.27
CA GLU A 77 -16.40 -20.67 -13.29
C GLU A 77 -15.56 -21.91 -12.94
N ASP A 78 -16.18 -23.09 -12.90
CA ASP A 78 -15.56 -24.37 -12.54
C ASP A 78 -14.44 -24.80 -13.50
N LEU A 79 -14.48 -24.33 -14.75
CA LEU A 79 -13.44 -24.58 -15.75
C LEU A 79 -12.09 -23.97 -15.36
N LEU A 80 -12.10 -22.92 -14.55
CA LEU A 80 -10.91 -22.18 -14.14
C LEU A 80 -10.32 -22.70 -12.83
N GLU A 81 -11.01 -23.58 -12.11
CA GLU A 81 -10.56 -24.08 -10.80
C GLU A 81 -9.10 -24.61 -10.81
N PRO A 82 -8.64 -25.34 -11.85
CA PRO A 82 -7.24 -25.80 -11.94
C PRO A 82 -6.19 -24.68 -12.00
N LEU A 83 -6.59 -23.46 -12.38
CA LEU A 83 -5.69 -22.30 -12.49
C LEU A 83 -5.59 -21.52 -11.17
N SER A 84 -6.31 -21.92 -10.12
CA SER A 84 -6.39 -21.17 -8.86
C SER A 84 -5.03 -20.89 -8.23
N ASP A 85 -4.07 -21.80 -8.29
CA ASP A 85 -2.75 -21.60 -7.69
C ASP A 85 -1.74 -20.95 -8.63
N THR A 86 -2.15 -20.67 -9.87
CA THR A 86 -1.28 -20.12 -10.92
C THR A 86 -1.35 -18.59 -11.03
N VAL A 87 -2.32 -17.95 -10.39
CA VAL A 87 -2.54 -16.49 -10.51
C VAL A 87 -2.84 -15.87 -9.14
N GLU A 88 -2.41 -14.61 -8.95
CA GLU A 88 -2.68 -13.88 -7.71
C GLU A 88 -4.12 -13.34 -7.65
N ALA A 89 -4.57 -12.97 -6.45
CA ALA A 89 -5.80 -12.17 -6.32
C ALA A 89 -5.67 -10.87 -7.13
N TYR A 90 -6.77 -10.45 -7.74
CA TYR A 90 -6.92 -9.31 -8.67
C TYR A 90 -6.22 -9.44 -10.02
N ALA A 91 -5.44 -10.50 -10.25
CA ALA A 91 -4.80 -10.79 -11.53
C ALA A 91 -5.65 -11.73 -12.43
N LEU A 92 -6.84 -12.13 -11.97
CA LEU A 92 -7.88 -12.72 -12.82
C LEU A 92 -8.79 -11.59 -13.34
N LEU A 93 -8.72 -11.34 -14.63
CA LEU A 93 -9.30 -10.18 -15.30
C LEU A 93 -10.38 -10.61 -16.28
N GLN A 94 -11.44 -9.82 -16.43
CA GLN A 94 -12.41 -9.96 -17.53
C GLN A 94 -12.46 -8.68 -18.36
N VAL A 95 -12.71 -8.81 -19.65
CA VAL A 95 -12.99 -7.66 -20.52
C VAL A 95 -14.29 -6.97 -20.11
N SER A 96 -14.33 -5.65 -20.24
CA SER A 96 -15.50 -4.84 -19.91
C SER A 96 -16.76 -5.36 -20.61
N GLY A 97 -17.85 -5.49 -19.85
CA GLY A 97 -19.16 -5.86 -20.37
C GLY A 97 -19.36 -7.37 -20.58
N LEU A 98 -18.38 -8.21 -20.23
CA LEU A 98 -18.54 -9.67 -20.28
C LEU A 98 -19.53 -10.18 -19.23
N GLY A 99 -19.62 -9.50 -18.08
CA GLY A 99 -20.63 -9.74 -17.07
C GLY A 99 -20.46 -11.07 -16.30
N LEU A 100 -19.27 -11.64 -16.26
CA LEU A 100 -18.98 -12.81 -15.42
C LEU A 100 -19.06 -12.40 -13.95
N LYS A 101 -19.70 -13.25 -13.14
CA LYS A 101 -19.90 -13.05 -11.71
C LYS A 101 -19.62 -14.37 -10.99
N ALA A 102 -19.18 -14.27 -9.74
CA ALA A 102 -19.00 -15.42 -8.87
C ALA A 102 -20.30 -16.24 -8.81
N GLN A 103 -20.19 -17.52 -9.18
CA GLN A 103 -21.26 -18.50 -9.13
C GLN A 103 -21.25 -19.24 -7.78
N SER A 104 -20.08 -19.30 -7.14
CA SER A 104 -19.90 -19.81 -5.79
C SER A 104 -19.15 -18.82 -4.89
N LYS A 105 -19.55 -18.73 -3.62
CA LYS A 105 -18.80 -17.99 -2.59
C LYS A 105 -17.40 -18.59 -2.34
N THR A 106 -17.17 -19.83 -2.72
CA THR A 106 -15.87 -20.48 -2.58
C THR A 106 -15.14 -20.63 -3.90
N GLY A 107 -15.71 -20.17 -5.01
CA GLY A 107 -15.14 -20.34 -6.36
C GLY A 107 -13.98 -19.38 -6.64
N ILE A 108 -13.25 -19.66 -7.73
CA ILE A 108 -12.08 -18.89 -8.12
C ILE A 108 -12.37 -17.40 -8.37
N PHE A 109 -13.55 -17.01 -8.87
CA PHE A 109 -13.89 -15.60 -9.06
C PHE A 109 -13.96 -14.84 -7.75
N HIS A 110 -14.41 -15.50 -6.68
CA HIS A 110 -14.40 -14.92 -5.34
C HIS A 110 -12.97 -14.95 -4.75
N ARG A 111 -12.31 -16.11 -4.76
CA ARG A 111 -10.95 -16.25 -4.19
C ARG A 111 -9.90 -15.33 -4.84
N LYS A 112 -10.04 -15.08 -6.15
CA LYS A 112 -9.12 -14.24 -6.93
C LYS A 112 -9.65 -12.84 -7.19
N VAL A 113 -10.82 -12.50 -6.63
CA VAL A 113 -11.46 -11.19 -6.79
C VAL A 113 -11.47 -10.77 -8.26
N LEU A 114 -12.30 -11.44 -9.06
CA LEU A 114 -12.41 -11.19 -10.51
C LEU A 114 -12.56 -9.69 -10.80
N THR A 115 -11.59 -9.12 -11.50
CA THR A 115 -11.51 -7.68 -11.79
C THR A 115 -11.98 -7.41 -13.22
N GLU A 116 -12.83 -6.41 -13.40
CA GLU A 116 -13.22 -5.94 -14.73
C GLU A 116 -12.21 -4.91 -15.25
N LEU A 117 -11.76 -5.09 -16.50
CA LEU A 117 -10.89 -4.13 -17.19
C LEU A 117 -11.66 -2.87 -17.59
N PRO A 118 -10.99 -1.72 -17.75
CA PRO A 118 -11.57 -0.56 -18.41
C PRO A 118 -12.13 -0.91 -19.80
N ALA A 119 -13.11 -0.14 -20.25
CA ALA A 119 -13.69 -0.33 -21.58
C ALA A 119 -12.73 0.18 -22.66
N PHE A 120 -12.30 -0.73 -23.53
CA PHE A 120 -11.49 -0.43 -24.71
C PHE A 120 -12.25 -0.78 -25.98
N ALA A 121 -12.04 -0.03 -27.06
CA ALA A 121 -12.71 -0.25 -28.33
C ALA A 121 -12.13 -1.46 -29.08
N THR A 122 -10.84 -1.76 -28.88
CA THR A 122 -10.13 -2.81 -29.60
C THR A 122 -9.27 -3.69 -28.68
N PRO A 123 -8.98 -4.94 -29.10
CA PRO A 123 -7.96 -5.77 -28.46
C PRO A 123 -6.58 -5.09 -28.38
N SER A 124 -6.22 -4.30 -29.41
CA SER A 124 -4.93 -3.59 -29.44
C SER A 124 -4.79 -2.58 -28.31
N GLU A 125 -5.83 -1.79 -28.04
CA GLU A 125 -5.86 -0.86 -26.90
C GLU A 125 -5.78 -1.60 -25.56
N THR A 126 -6.46 -2.75 -25.45
CA THR A 126 -6.43 -3.55 -24.22
C THR A 126 -5.03 -4.13 -23.98
N VAL A 127 -4.38 -4.66 -25.02
CA VAL A 127 -3.01 -5.20 -24.95
C VAL A 127 -2.01 -4.10 -24.63
N ASP A 128 -2.12 -2.92 -25.26
CA ASP A 128 -1.26 -1.77 -24.94
C ASP A 128 -1.41 -1.35 -23.47
N TYR A 129 -2.64 -1.26 -22.97
CA TYR A 129 -2.92 -0.98 -21.56
C TYR A 129 -2.28 -2.01 -20.63
N LEU A 130 -2.53 -3.31 -20.87
CA LEU A 130 -2.01 -4.39 -20.03
C LEU A 130 -0.48 -4.47 -20.04
N SER A 131 0.16 -4.21 -21.18
CA SER A 131 1.61 -4.21 -21.30
C SER A 131 2.30 -3.13 -20.45
N GLN A 132 1.54 -2.11 -20.04
CA GLN A 132 1.99 -1.04 -19.15
C GLN A 132 1.67 -1.32 -17.68
N VAL A 133 0.46 -1.80 -17.39
CA VAL A 133 -0.05 -1.87 -16.01
C VAL A 133 0.14 -3.22 -15.32
N ILE A 134 0.43 -4.29 -16.06
CA ILE A 134 0.78 -5.57 -15.44
C ILE A 134 2.30 -5.58 -15.33
N PHE A 135 2.83 -5.37 -14.13
CA PHE A 135 4.24 -5.49 -13.76
C PHE A 135 4.39 -6.04 -12.34
N ASP A 136 5.53 -6.65 -12.06
CA ASP A 136 5.87 -7.13 -10.72
C ASP A 136 6.50 -6.03 -9.88
N GLY A 137 6.30 -6.10 -8.57
CA GLY A 137 6.85 -5.15 -7.62
C GLY A 137 5.97 -3.93 -7.40
N GLN A 138 6.49 -3.02 -6.59
CA GLN A 138 5.82 -1.79 -6.17
C GLN A 138 6.88 -0.74 -5.83
N TYR A 139 6.58 0.52 -6.06
CA TYR A 139 7.43 1.63 -5.65
C TYR A 139 6.61 2.90 -5.52
N GLY A 140 6.98 3.71 -4.55
CA GLY A 140 6.58 5.10 -4.46
C GLY A 140 7.53 5.88 -3.57
N GLU A 141 7.55 7.18 -3.75
CA GLU A 141 8.35 8.10 -2.95
C GLU A 141 7.74 9.50 -3.04
N THR A 142 8.20 10.39 -2.17
CA THR A 142 7.82 11.80 -2.18
C THR A 142 8.92 12.66 -2.79
N LEU A 143 8.53 13.72 -3.50
CA LEU A 143 9.31 14.96 -3.54
C LEU A 143 8.89 15.79 -2.32
N PRO A 144 9.74 15.87 -1.28
CA PRO A 144 9.37 16.52 -0.04
C PRO A 144 9.16 18.03 -0.24
N ILE A 145 8.21 18.61 0.48
CA ILE A 145 7.89 20.03 0.34
C ILE A 145 9.05 20.96 0.75
N HIS A 146 9.94 20.50 1.63
CA HIS A 146 11.14 21.25 2.03
C HIS A 146 12.20 21.33 0.90
N HIS A 147 12.07 20.51 -0.15
CA HIS A 147 12.86 20.65 -1.39
C HIS A 147 12.19 21.54 -2.44
N GLY A 148 11.01 22.10 -2.14
CA GLY A 148 10.31 23.05 -2.97
C GLY A 148 10.84 24.48 -2.79
N GLN A 149 11.16 25.16 -3.89
CA GLN A 149 11.60 26.54 -3.90
C GLN A 149 10.44 27.44 -4.34
N VAL A 150 9.96 28.28 -3.42
CA VAL A 150 8.96 29.30 -3.72
C VAL A 150 9.57 30.33 -4.65
N ASN A 151 8.83 30.74 -5.68
CA ASN A 151 9.28 31.74 -6.63
C ASN A 151 9.60 33.07 -5.90
N PRO A 152 10.87 33.54 -5.93
CA PRO A 152 11.29 34.72 -5.19
C PRO A 152 10.71 36.04 -5.73
N GLU A 153 10.17 36.03 -6.95
CA GLU A 153 9.53 37.20 -7.56
C GLU A 153 8.09 37.40 -7.05
N LEU A 154 7.51 36.40 -6.39
CA LEU A 154 6.17 36.51 -5.82
C LEU A 154 6.20 37.19 -4.45
N ALA A 155 5.40 38.25 -4.30
CA ALA A 155 5.17 38.90 -3.02
C ALA A 155 4.20 38.07 -2.15
N VAL A 156 4.70 36.99 -1.55
CA VAL A 156 3.95 36.06 -0.70
C VAL A 156 4.52 35.99 0.72
N THR A 157 3.69 35.56 1.67
CA THR A 157 4.15 35.08 2.98
C THR A 157 4.23 33.57 2.93
N SER A 158 5.35 32.99 3.35
CA SER A 158 5.56 31.55 3.45
C SER A 158 5.96 31.14 4.87
N ASN A 159 5.41 30.03 5.35
CA ASN A 159 5.74 29.46 6.66
C ASN A 159 5.76 27.93 6.61
N TYR A 160 6.81 27.32 7.15
CA TYR A 160 6.91 25.86 7.25
C TYR A 160 6.35 25.36 8.58
N HIS A 161 5.55 24.31 8.52
CA HIS A 161 5.03 23.58 9.67
C HIS A 161 5.81 22.26 9.82
N GLY A 162 7.04 22.35 10.32
CA GLY A 162 7.97 21.21 10.26
C GLY A 162 8.18 20.75 8.82
N HIS A 163 8.30 19.44 8.60
CA HIS A 163 8.29 18.84 7.27
C HIS A 163 6.88 18.42 6.81
N VAL A 164 5.83 18.74 7.59
CA VAL A 164 4.43 18.37 7.26
C VAL A 164 3.86 19.21 6.12
N GLY A 165 4.20 20.50 6.06
CA GLY A 165 3.66 21.38 5.02
C GLY A 165 4.20 22.79 5.00
N LEU A 166 4.02 23.44 3.85
CA LEU A 166 4.38 24.83 3.56
C LEU A 166 3.10 25.64 3.37
N GLU A 167 2.80 26.54 4.30
CA GLU A 167 1.72 27.50 4.16
C GLU A 167 2.19 28.69 3.31
N ILE A 168 1.46 29.01 2.26
CA ILE A 168 1.72 30.17 1.40
C ILE A 168 0.46 31.02 1.29
N SER A 169 0.59 32.31 1.60
CA SER A 169 -0.48 33.31 1.53
C SER A 169 -0.10 34.46 0.62
N GLY A 170 -1.01 34.85 -0.27
CA GLY A 170 -0.77 35.98 -1.18
C GLY A 170 -1.92 36.33 -2.09
N LYS A 171 -1.69 37.38 -2.90
CA LYS A 171 -2.50 37.74 -4.05
C LYS A 171 -1.70 37.44 -5.31
N PHE A 172 -2.29 36.69 -6.22
CA PHE A 172 -1.70 36.23 -7.45
C PHE A 172 -2.39 36.90 -8.66
N SER A 173 -1.81 36.76 -9.85
CA SER A 173 -2.41 37.23 -11.09
C SER A 173 -3.68 36.45 -11.46
N ASP A 174 -4.43 36.98 -12.44
CA ASP A 174 -5.56 36.27 -13.05
C ASP A 174 -5.10 35.10 -13.95
N ASP A 175 -3.88 35.19 -14.48
CA ASP A 175 -3.19 34.12 -15.18
C ASP A 175 -2.35 33.27 -14.24
N TYR A 176 -2.09 32.01 -14.62
CA TYR A 176 -1.21 31.13 -13.86
C TYR A 176 0.23 31.62 -13.88
N GLN A 177 0.82 31.72 -12.70
CA GLN A 177 2.24 32.01 -12.50
C GLN A 177 2.86 30.95 -11.60
N GLN A 178 4.13 30.62 -11.83
CA GLN A 178 4.84 29.60 -11.05
C GLN A 178 4.92 30.03 -9.57
N LEU A 179 4.31 29.22 -8.70
CA LEU A 179 4.33 29.37 -7.25
C LEU A 179 5.59 28.77 -6.66
N LEU A 180 5.89 27.53 -7.06
CA LEU A 180 6.93 26.70 -6.47
C LEU A 180 7.50 25.75 -7.53
N THR A 181 8.79 25.46 -7.45
CA THR A 181 9.42 24.39 -8.24
C THR A 181 10.17 23.43 -7.33
N TYR A 182 10.10 22.13 -7.62
CA TYR A 182 10.86 21.13 -6.87
C TYR A 182 12.30 21.09 -7.36
N THR A 183 13.26 21.10 -6.43
CA THR A 183 14.70 21.14 -6.75
C THR A 183 15.18 19.88 -7.47
N TYR A 184 14.53 18.74 -7.22
CA TYR A 184 14.91 17.45 -7.78
C TYR A 184 13.91 16.98 -8.83
N ASN A 185 14.42 16.33 -9.87
CA ASN A 185 13.61 15.71 -10.92
C ASN A 185 13.13 14.33 -10.51
N LEU A 186 11.96 13.94 -11.00
CA LEU A 186 11.47 12.57 -10.95
C LEU A 186 12.20 11.72 -12.00
N THR A 187 12.84 10.63 -11.61
CA THR A 187 13.42 9.69 -12.58
C THR A 187 12.30 8.96 -13.33
N ASN A 188 12.49 8.70 -14.63
CA ASN A 188 11.60 7.83 -15.38
C ASN A 188 12.06 6.35 -15.27
N PRO A 189 11.31 5.49 -14.57
CA PRO A 189 11.70 4.10 -14.33
C PRO A 189 11.23 3.14 -15.44
N GLY A 190 10.51 3.63 -16.46
CA GLY A 190 9.89 2.78 -17.49
C GLY A 190 8.54 2.17 -17.09
N HIS A 191 8.00 2.52 -15.92
CA HIS A 191 6.66 2.15 -15.47
C HIS A 191 5.70 3.35 -15.55
N PRO A 192 4.38 3.13 -15.68
CA PRO A 192 3.41 4.22 -15.55
C PRO A 192 3.57 4.92 -14.21
N ILE A 193 3.71 6.25 -14.24
CA ILE A 193 3.87 7.07 -13.04
C ILE A 193 2.54 7.73 -12.70
N GLU A 194 2.16 7.62 -11.43
CA GLU A 194 1.11 8.40 -10.81
C GLU A 194 1.72 9.53 -9.97
N LEU A 195 1.14 10.74 -10.04
CA LEU A 195 1.46 11.88 -9.20
C LEU A 195 0.29 12.23 -8.27
N TRP A 196 0.60 12.55 -7.01
CA TRP A 196 -0.36 13.00 -6.01
C TRP A 196 0.18 14.19 -5.20
N GLN A 197 -0.26 15.39 -5.55
CA GLN A 197 0.04 16.60 -4.78
C GLN A 197 -0.90 16.70 -3.56
N GLN A 198 -0.31 16.73 -2.36
CA GLN A 198 -1.03 17.11 -1.15
C GLN A 198 -1.18 18.63 -1.07
N TYR A 199 -2.41 19.11 -0.84
CA TYR A 199 -2.66 20.53 -0.58
C TYR A 199 -3.99 20.77 0.15
N VAL A 200 -4.07 21.83 0.95
CA VAL A 200 -5.33 22.28 1.58
C VAL A 200 -5.48 23.77 1.35
N LYS A 201 -6.59 24.19 0.74
CA LYS A 201 -6.95 25.60 0.62
C LYS A 201 -7.68 26.04 1.90
N THR A 202 -7.13 27.00 2.62
CA THR A 202 -7.69 27.43 3.92
C THR A 202 -8.54 28.69 3.79
N ASN A 203 -8.25 29.56 2.82
CA ASN A 203 -9.00 30.80 2.58
C ASN A 203 -8.80 31.30 1.14
N GLY A 204 -9.74 32.13 0.66
CA GLY A 204 -9.70 32.80 -0.64
C GLY A 204 -10.15 31.94 -1.81
N ASP A 205 -10.02 32.50 -3.02
CA ASP A 205 -10.25 31.80 -4.29
C ASP A 205 -8.93 31.73 -5.06
N LEU A 206 -8.11 30.76 -4.69
CA LEU A 206 -6.92 30.38 -5.43
C LEU A 206 -7.15 29.08 -6.20
N ARG A 207 -6.47 28.99 -7.36
CA ARG A 207 -6.44 27.80 -8.21
C ARG A 207 -5.01 27.35 -8.40
N LEU A 208 -4.79 26.05 -8.26
CA LEU A 208 -3.48 25.42 -8.44
C LEU A 208 -3.46 24.63 -9.75
N ARG A 209 -2.27 24.53 -10.32
CA ARG A 209 -1.98 23.69 -11.48
C ARG A 209 -0.62 23.03 -11.30
N LEU A 210 -0.58 21.71 -11.41
CA LEU A 210 0.68 20.96 -11.46
C LEU A 210 1.24 21.02 -12.87
N GLU A 211 2.51 21.35 -12.98
CA GLU A 211 3.23 21.48 -14.24
C GLU A 211 4.40 20.51 -14.23
N VAL A 212 4.51 19.71 -15.28
CA VAL A 212 5.56 18.71 -15.34
C VAL A 212 6.16 18.70 -16.72
N THR A 213 7.48 18.82 -16.76
CA THR A 213 8.26 19.00 -17.97
C THR A 213 9.17 17.79 -18.17
N PRO A 214 8.94 16.96 -19.21
CA PRO A 214 9.84 15.86 -19.53
C PRO A 214 11.22 16.36 -19.94
N ILE A 215 12.26 15.63 -19.52
CA ILE A 215 13.65 15.87 -19.86
C ILE A 215 14.20 14.62 -20.56
N ASN A 216 14.63 14.78 -21.82
CA ASN A 216 15.16 13.70 -22.64
C ASN A 216 16.70 13.60 -22.56
N GLN A 217 17.29 12.61 -23.23
CA GLN A 217 18.75 12.40 -23.28
C GLN A 217 19.55 13.56 -23.92
N MET A 218 18.93 14.35 -24.80
CA MET A 218 19.56 15.53 -25.40
C MET A 218 19.61 16.74 -24.43
N GLY A 219 19.06 16.57 -23.22
CA GLY A 219 19.09 17.56 -22.15
C GLY A 219 18.15 18.74 -22.39
N LEU A 220 18.46 19.89 -21.80
CA LEU A 220 17.68 21.14 -21.86
C LEU A 220 17.57 21.76 -23.27
N LEU A 221 18.24 21.19 -24.28
CA LEU A 221 18.28 21.74 -25.65
C LEU A 221 16.97 21.52 -26.41
N GLU A 222 16.20 20.49 -26.05
CA GLU A 222 14.84 20.25 -26.54
C GLU A 222 13.97 19.77 -25.38
N LEU A 223 13.35 20.72 -24.64
CA LEU A 223 12.30 20.37 -23.69
C LEU A 223 11.07 19.90 -24.47
N ASP A 224 10.61 18.69 -24.20
CA ASP A 224 9.32 18.22 -24.70
C ASP A 224 8.18 19.03 -24.05
N GLN A 225 7.00 19.00 -24.68
CA GLN A 225 5.83 19.75 -24.20
C GLN A 225 5.51 19.45 -22.73
N THR A 226 5.54 20.50 -21.91
CA THR A 226 5.05 20.52 -20.52
C THR A 226 3.59 20.14 -20.49
N PHE A 227 3.24 19.24 -19.57
CA PHE A 227 1.87 18.84 -19.32
C PHE A 227 1.37 19.46 -18.03
N TYR A 228 0.06 19.72 -18.02
CA TYR A 228 -0.61 20.51 -17.00
C TYR A 228 -1.75 19.69 -16.41
N PHE A 229 -1.80 19.64 -15.08
CA PHE A 229 -2.96 19.13 -14.34
C PHE A 229 -3.56 20.26 -13.53
N ASP A 230 -4.68 20.79 -14.01
CA ASP A 230 -5.46 21.78 -13.27
C ASP A 230 -6.09 21.16 -12.02
N GLU A 231 -6.62 22.02 -11.14
CA GLU A 231 -7.23 21.62 -9.87
C GLU A 231 -8.31 20.53 -10.00
N VAL A 232 -9.06 20.52 -11.11
CA VAL A 232 -10.06 19.47 -11.40
C VAL A 232 -9.38 18.12 -11.62
N ALA A 233 -8.32 18.07 -12.44
CA ALA A 233 -7.55 16.85 -12.67
C ALA A 233 -6.87 16.36 -11.38
N MET A 234 -6.35 17.30 -10.58
CA MET A 234 -5.74 17.00 -9.28
C MET A 234 -6.76 16.56 -8.21
N GLN A 235 -8.06 16.45 -8.47
CA GLN A 235 -8.98 15.79 -7.53
C GLN A 235 -8.75 14.28 -7.46
N ALA A 236 -8.19 13.71 -8.53
CA ALA A 236 -7.77 12.32 -8.62
C ALA A 236 -6.24 12.23 -8.80
N PRO A 237 -5.64 11.04 -8.66
CA PRO A 237 -4.24 10.85 -9.02
C PRO A 237 -3.99 11.19 -10.49
N CYS A 238 -2.90 11.91 -10.76
CA CYS A 238 -2.55 12.37 -12.10
C CYS A 238 -1.58 11.37 -12.74
N PHE A 239 -1.98 10.71 -13.83
CA PHE A 239 -1.11 9.76 -14.52
C PHE A 239 -0.29 10.45 -15.60
N LEU A 240 1.00 10.15 -15.63
CA LEU A 240 1.87 10.62 -16.69
C LEU A 240 1.51 9.90 -18.01
N PRO A 241 1.38 10.64 -19.13
CA PRO A 241 1.09 10.03 -20.42
C PRO A 241 2.29 9.19 -20.88
N LYS A 242 2.01 8.08 -21.57
CA LYS A 242 3.02 7.28 -22.27
C LYS A 242 3.77 8.16 -23.28
N ARG A 243 5.08 7.94 -23.43
CA ARG A 243 5.93 8.64 -24.39
C ARG A 243 6.72 7.63 -25.22
N ASP A 244 6.86 7.92 -26.51
CA ASP A 244 7.64 7.11 -27.44
C ASP A 244 9.13 7.47 -27.44
N LYS A 245 9.47 8.65 -26.91
CA LYS A 245 10.85 9.12 -26.76
C LYS A 245 11.44 8.65 -25.44
N GLU A 246 12.76 8.43 -25.42
CA GLU A 246 13.51 8.13 -24.20
C GLU A 246 13.55 9.35 -23.27
N ILE A 247 12.54 9.45 -22.40
CA ILE A 247 12.50 10.41 -21.29
C ILE A 247 13.36 9.87 -20.15
N LEU A 248 14.31 10.67 -19.66
CA LEU A 248 15.16 10.33 -18.53
C LEU A 248 14.53 10.72 -17.20
N SER A 249 13.94 11.92 -17.14
CA SER A 249 13.38 12.47 -15.91
C SER A 249 12.32 13.52 -16.18
N TYR A 250 11.63 13.97 -15.13
CA TYR A 250 10.62 15.01 -15.18
C TYR A 250 10.92 16.10 -14.14
N ALA A 251 10.99 17.35 -14.58
CA ALA A 251 10.96 18.50 -13.68
C ALA A 251 9.52 18.81 -13.30
N VAL A 252 9.28 19.18 -12.03
CA VAL A 252 7.92 19.42 -11.51
C VAL A 252 7.83 20.78 -10.84
N SER A 253 6.76 21.52 -11.16
CA SER A 253 6.42 22.80 -10.59
C SER A 253 4.93 22.90 -10.27
N LEU A 254 4.58 23.81 -9.37
CA LEU A 254 3.21 24.22 -9.08
C LEU A 254 3.02 25.67 -9.53
N SER A 255 1.95 25.93 -10.24
CA SER A 255 1.49 27.27 -10.59
C SER A 255 0.21 27.62 -9.88
N VAL A 256 0.00 28.92 -9.67
CA VAL A 256 -1.15 29.46 -8.94
C VAL A 256 -1.72 30.69 -9.65
N LYS A 257 -3.02 30.93 -9.44
CA LYS A 257 -3.71 32.19 -9.76
C LYS A 257 -4.78 32.51 -8.72
N GLY A 258 -5.28 33.75 -8.72
CA GLY A 258 -6.32 34.21 -7.79
C GLY A 258 -5.75 34.75 -6.48
N PHE A 259 -6.37 34.49 -5.33
CA PHE A 259 -5.89 35.00 -4.04
C PHE A 259 -6.27 34.06 -2.89
N GLY A 260 -5.45 34.02 -1.85
CA GLY A 260 -5.78 33.26 -0.64
C GLY A 260 -4.59 32.60 0.02
N THR A 261 -4.88 31.53 0.74
CA THR A 261 -3.89 30.74 1.49
C THR A 261 -4.02 29.26 1.15
N VAL A 262 -2.89 28.64 0.86
CA VAL A 262 -2.76 27.19 0.61
C VAL A 262 -1.69 26.62 1.52
N ILE A 263 -1.94 25.44 2.08
CA ILE A 263 -0.94 24.60 2.72
C ILE A 263 -0.57 23.51 1.72
N LEU A 264 0.67 23.47 1.27
CA LEU A 264 1.21 22.44 0.39
C LEU A 264 1.88 21.37 1.24
N GLY A 265 1.55 20.10 0.98
CA GLY A 265 2.30 18.96 1.52
C GLY A 265 3.23 18.38 0.46
N ASP A 266 3.68 17.16 0.69
CA ASP A 266 4.57 16.46 -0.23
C ASP A 266 3.86 16.14 -1.56
N LEU A 267 4.67 16.07 -2.62
CA LEU A 267 4.25 15.52 -3.91
C LEU A 267 4.66 14.06 -3.95
N HIS A 268 3.70 13.16 -3.88
CA HIS A 268 3.99 11.74 -4.03
C HIS A 268 4.06 11.35 -5.50
N TRP A 269 4.96 10.44 -5.84
CA TRP A 269 5.00 9.78 -7.13
C TRP A 269 5.16 8.28 -6.97
N ARG A 270 4.45 7.50 -7.78
CA ARG A 270 4.34 6.05 -7.60
C ARG A 270 4.31 5.31 -8.93
N PHE A 271 4.77 4.06 -8.91
CA PHE A 271 4.46 3.15 -10.00
C PHE A 271 2.98 2.80 -9.92
N SER A 272 2.32 2.81 -11.07
CA SER A 272 0.87 2.77 -11.15
C SER A 272 0.37 1.62 -11.99
N HIS A 273 -0.55 0.84 -11.41
CA HIS A 273 -1.38 -0.10 -12.17
C HIS A 273 -2.67 0.58 -12.69
N LYS A 274 -2.71 1.92 -12.66
CA LYS A 274 -3.85 2.77 -13.01
C LYS A 274 -5.12 2.31 -12.30
N GLU A 275 -6.18 2.01 -13.04
CA GLU A 275 -7.46 1.56 -12.50
C GLU A 275 -7.39 0.18 -11.83
N LEU A 276 -6.35 -0.63 -12.11
CA LEU A 276 -6.21 -1.98 -11.54
C LEU A 276 -5.63 -1.99 -10.13
N GLY A 277 -5.01 -0.92 -9.66
CA GLY A 277 -4.53 -0.87 -8.28
C GLY A 277 -3.48 0.19 -7.97
N THR A 278 -3.39 0.52 -6.68
CA THR A 278 -2.36 1.38 -6.09
C THR A 278 -1.22 0.51 -5.57
N LEU A 279 0.01 0.77 -6.01
CA LEU A 279 1.27 0.05 -5.69
C LEU A 279 1.34 -1.39 -6.17
N VAL A 280 0.28 -2.18 -5.98
CA VAL A 280 0.12 -3.56 -6.48
C VAL A 280 -1.25 -3.72 -7.13
N LEU A 281 -1.44 -4.75 -7.96
CA LEU A 281 -2.76 -5.10 -8.48
C LEU A 281 -3.75 -5.34 -7.33
N GLY A 282 -4.91 -4.69 -7.38
CA GLY A 282 -5.93 -4.73 -6.33
C GLY A 282 -5.63 -3.89 -5.09
N GLY A 283 -4.45 -3.28 -5.00
CA GLY A 283 -4.15 -2.33 -3.94
C GLY A 283 -5.08 -1.11 -4.03
N LYS A 284 -5.54 -0.63 -2.88
CA LYS A 284 -6.51 0.47 -2.79
C LYS A 284 -6.01 1.51 -1.81
N ARG A 285 -6.69 2.67 -1.82
CA ARG A 285 -6.41 3.77 -0.91
C ARG A 285 -7.67 4.27 -0.22
N ILE A 286 -7.51 4.72 1.01
CA ILE A 286 -8.46 5.60 1.69
C ILE A 286 -7.79 6.96 1.85
N ARG A 287 -8.62 8.01 1.86
CA ARG A 287 -8.16 9.40 1.89
C ARG A 287 -9.06 10.24 2.76
N ASP A 288 -8.51 11.22 3.47
CA ASP A 288 -9.31 12.21 4.18
C ASP A 288 -9.41 13.57 3.45
N LYS A 289 -10.16 14.49 4.02
CA LYS A 289 -10.27 15.88 3.54
C LYS A 289 -8.95 16.65 3.55
N GLN A 290 -7.92 16.16 4.25
CA GLN A 290 -6.58 16.75 4.24
C GLN A 290 -5.73 16.16 3.09
N ARG A 291 -6.33 15.33 2.22
CA ARG A 291 -5.67 14.67 1.08
C ARG A 291 -4.56 13.71 1.49
N GLN A 292 -4.62 13.21 2.73
CA GLN A 292 -3.69 12.22 3.25
C GLN A 292 -4.18 10.82 2.89
N ASP A 293 -3.30 9.99 2.35
CA ASP A 293 -3.61 8.62 1.95
C ASP A 293 -3.19 7.63 3.04
N LEU A 294 -3.97 6.56 3.20
CA LEU A 294 -3.49 5.26 3.68
C LEU A 294 -3.78 4.21 2.60
N PHE A 295 -2.90 3.23 2.47
CA PHE A 295 -3.06 2.15 1.50
C PHE A 295 -3.46 0.85 2.17
N TYR A 296 -4.25 0.06 1.44
CA TYR A 296 -4.61 -1.28 1.88
C TYR A 296 -4.64 -2.27 0.71
N TYR A 297 -4.34 -3.53 1.01
CA TYR A 297 -4.44 -4.64 0.06
C TYR A 297 -5.06 -5.85 0.74
N PHE A 298 -6.17 -6.35 0.21
CA PHE A 298 -6.92 -7.46 0.77
C PHE A 298 -6.76 -8.71 -0.11
N ASN A 299 -6.36 -9.83 0.45
CA ASN A 299 -6.32 -11.10 -0.26
C ASN A 299 -7.26 -12.10 0.41
N PRO A 300 -8.27 -12.65 -0.31
CA PRO A 300 -9.22 -13.59 0.28
C PRO A 300 -8.60 -14.92 0.75
N GLY A 301 -7.38 -15.26 0.32
CA GLY A 301 -6.68 -16.48 0.76
C GLY A 301 -7.52 -17.76 0.60
N ASN A 302 -7.53 -18.59 1.64
CA ASN A 302 -8.32 -19.82 1.69
C ASN A 302 -9.81 -19.63 2.07
N LEU A 303 -10.29 -18.38 2.25
CA LEU A 303 -11.65 -18.02 2.70
C LEU A 303 -12.06 -18.60 4.07
N LYS A 304 -11.10 -19.02 4.91
CA LYS A 304 -11.37 -19.55 6.26
C LYS A 304 -10.79 -18.62 7.33
N PRO A 305 -11.48 -18.45 8.48
CA PRO A 305 -10.98 -17.65 9.58
C PRO A 305 -9.58 -18.06 10.02
N PRO A 306 -8.75 -17.10 10.48
CA PRO A 306 -9.06 -15.69 10.70
C PRO A 306 -8.72 -14.79 9.51
N LEU A 307 -9.18 -13.53 9.55
CA LEU A 307 -8.60 -12.43 8.78
C LEU A 307 -7.32 -11.94 9.47
N CYS A 308 -6.18 -12.09 8.80
CA CYS A 308 -4.86 -11.66 9.26
C CYS A 308 -4.57 -10.22 8.80
N VAL A 309 -4.68 -9.23 9.69
CA VAL A 309 -4.37 -7.82 9.37
C VAL A 309 -2.93 -7.49 9.79
N TYR A 310 -2.14 -6.98 8.85
CA TYR A 310 -0.76 -6.55 9.08
C TYR A 310 -0.57 -5.07 8.77
N PHE A 311 -0.14 -4.32 9.78
CA PHE A 311 0.27 -2.93 9.66
C PHE A 311 1.77 -2.87 9.37
N ALA A 312 2.16 -2.24 8.27
CA ALA A 312 3.54 -2.06 7.88
C ALA A 312 4.33 -1.22 8.91
N GLY A 313 5.64 -1.45 8.97
CA GLY A 313 6.57 -0.61 9.70
C GLY A 313 6.86 0.72 8.98
N TYR A 314 7.72 1.52 9.61
CA TYR A 314 8.22 2.77 9.04
C TYR A 314 9.02 2.49 7.76
N ARG A 315 8.75 3.23 6.67
CA ARG A 315 9.49 3.10 5.41
C ARG A 315 9.37 4.33 4.50
N PRO A 316 10.49 4.95 4.09
CA PRO A 316 10.44 6.07 3.14
C PRO A 316 10.03 5.69 1.73
N ALA A 317 10.53 4.57 1.21
CA ALA A 317 10.03 4.02 -0.04
C ALA A 317 8.63 3.45 0.21
N GLU A 318 7.60 4.03 -0.38
CA GLU A 318 6.21 3.63 -0.17
C GLU A 318 5.94 2.21 -0.68
N GLY A 319 5.03 1.52 -0.01
CA GLY A 319 4.66 0.16 -0.37
C GLY A 319 4.04 -0.63 0.77
N PHE A 320 3.40 -1.74 0.42
CA PHE A 320 3.01 -2.78 1.36
C PHE A 320 4.23 -3.56 1.86
N GLU A 321 4.20 -3.90 3.15
CA GLU A 321 5.15 -4.80 3.79
C GLU A 321 4.45 -6.11 4.17
N GLY A 322 5.19 -7.21 4.33
CA GLY A 322 4.65 -8.45 4.86
C GLY A 322 3.84 -9.29 3.87
N PHE A 323 3.79 -8.95 2.57
CA PHE A 323 3.01 -9.70 1.57
C PHE A 323 3.37 -11.20 1.55
N GLY A 324 4.65 -11.53 1.34
CA GLY A 324 5.08 -12.94 1.29
C GLY A 324 4.88 -13.66 2.63
N MET A 325 5.08 -12.95 3.75
CA MET A 325 4.87 -13.47 5.10
C MET A 325 3.39 -13.84 5.32
N MET A 326 2.47 -12.92 5.05
CA MET A 326 1.03 -13.14 5.25
C MET A 326 0.48 -14.17 4.27
N LYS A 327 0.91 -14.13 3.00
CA LYS A 327 0.54 -15.13 2.00
C LYS A 327 0.96 -16.55 2.39
N ALA A 328 2.14 -16.72 2.98
CA ALA A 328 2.65 -18.02 3.41
C ALA A 328 1.81 -18.66 4.53
N MET A 329 0.98 -17.88 5.24
CA MET A 329 0.06 -18.38 6.27
C MET A 329 -1.22 -18.99 5.67
N GLY A 330 -1.51 -18.77 4.38
CA GLY A 330 -2.64 -19.39 3.66
C GLY A 330 -4.04 -18.85 4.01
N HIS A 331 -4.19 -18.11 5.11
CA HIS A 331 -5.43 -17.45 5.52
C HIS A 331 -5.68 -16.14 4.75
N PRO A 332 -6.94 -15.63 4.74
CA PRO A 332 -7.22 -14.30 4.25
C PRO A 332 -6.39 -13.25 4.99
N PHE A 333 -5.87 -12.25 4.28
CA PHE A 333 -5.06 -11.22 4.90
C PHE A 333 -5.34 -9.83 4.34
N LEU A 334 -5.09 -8.82 5.18
CA LEU A 334 -5.18 -7.41 4.85
C LEU A 334 -3.86 -6.74 5.21
N LEU A 335 -3.18 -6.17 4.23
CA LEU A 335 -1.99 -5.34 4.45
C LEU A 335 -2.43 -3.88 4.53
N VAL A 336 -1.88 -3.12 5.48
CA VAL A 336 -2.11 -1.68 5.64
C VAL A 336 -0.77 -0.97 5.62
N ALA A 337 -0.65 0.07 4.81
CA ALA A 337 0.56 0.88 4.69
C ALA A 337 0.25 2.38 4.84
N ASP A 338 1.15 3.10 5.48
CA ASP A 338 1.03 4.53 5.76
C ASP A 338 2.09 5.31 4.97
N PRO A 339 1.74 5.95 3.84
CA PRO A 339 2.67 6.69 2.99
C PRO A 339 2.90 8.14 3.44
N ARG A 340 2.35 8.56 4.59
CA ARG A 340 2.35 9.97 5.00
C ARG A 340 3.70 10.34 5.64
N LEU A 341 4.08 11.61 5.51
CA LEU A 341 5.35 12.13 6.01
C LEU A 341 6.53 11.35 5.43
N GLU A 342 7.67 11.35 6.13
CA GLU A 342 8.90 10.70 5.66
C GLU A 342 8.76 9.18 5.49
N GLY A 343 7.95 8.50 6.31
CA GLY A 343 7.82 7.04 6.21
C GLY A 343 6.66 6.43 7.00
N GLY A 344 5.65 7.24 7.32
CA GLY A 344 4.43 6.84 8.01
C GLY A 344 4.10 7.72 9.22
N ALA A 345 2.81 7.88 9.49
CA ALA A 345 2.27 8.66 10.61
C ALA A 345 1.45 7.79 11.58
N PHE A 346 1.95 6.57 11.85
CA PHE A 346 1.43 5.64 12.87
C PHE A 346 -0.06 5.28 12.73
N TYR A 347 -0.61 5.39 11.52
CA TYR A 347 -2.02 5.04 11.23
C TYR A 347 -3.07 5.88 11.98
N ILE A 348 -2.65 7.00 12.60
CA ILE A 348 -3.52 7.97 13.26
C ILE A 348 -3.56 9.29 12.50
N GLY A 349 -4.62 10.06 12.67
CA GLY A 349 -4.79 11.33 11.98
C GLY A 349 -6.15 11.96 12.23
N SER A 350 -6.82 12.33 11.14
CA SER A 350 -8.22 12.78 11.20
C SER A 350 -9.14 11.65 11.65
N THR A 351 -10.24 11.98 12.33
CA THR A 351 -11.27 10.97 12.66
C THR A 351 -11.85 10.32 11.39
N GLU A 352 -11.79 11.02 10.25
CA GLU A 352 -12.22 10.52 8.96
C GLU A 352 -11.34 9.37 8.45
N ILE A 353 -10.01 9.54 8.46
CA ILE A 353 -9.10 8.48 7.97
C ILE A 353 -9.12 7.26 8.89
N GLU A 354 -9.22 7.48 10.20
CA GLU A 354 -9.29 6.39 11.18
C GLU A 354 -10.58 5.58 11.05
N ALA A 355 -11.73 6.27 10.90
CA ALA A 355 -13.00 5.59 10.65
C ALA A 355 -13.01 4.85 9.31
N LYS A 356 -12.39 5.41 8.26
CA LYS A 356 -12.23 4.74 6.96
C LYS A 356 -11.39 3.47 7.08
N LEU A 357 -10.29 3.50 7.84
CA LEU A 357 -9.46 2.32 8.05
C LEU A 357 -10.20 1.21 8.81
N GLN A 358 -10.98 1.57 9.83
CA GLN A 358 -11.88 0.62 10.49
C GLN A 358 -12.91 0.03 9.49
N GLY A 359 -13.48 0.88 8.63
CA GLY A 359 -14.39 0.48 7.57
C GLY A 359 -13.77 -0.53 6.61
N VAL A 360 -12.50 -0.34 6.22
CA VAL A 360 -11.78 -1.31 5.37
C VAL A 360 -11.67 -2.68 6.03
N ILE A 361 -11.38 -2.75 7.34
CA ILE A 361 -11.34 -4.03 8.06
C ILE A 361 -12.74 -4.68 8.07
N GLN A 362 -13.79 -3.89 8.31
CA GLN A 362 -15.17 -4.39 8.27
C GLN A 362 -15.57 -4.88 6.87
N GLU A 363 -15.21 -4.16 5.81
CA GLU A 363 -15.48 -4.56 4.43
C GLU A 363 -14.82 -5.91 4.08
N ALA A 364 -13.59 -6.13 4.56
CA ALA A 364 -12.90 -7.41 4.39
C ALA A 364 -13.60 -8.55 5.17
N LEU A 365 -14.09 -8.28 6.37
CA LEU A 365 -14.87 -9.25 7.16
C LEU A 365 -16.21 -9.56 6.50
N ASP A 366 -16.92 -8.54 6.01
CA ASP A 366 -18.19 -8.71 5.30
C ASP A 366 -18.01 -9.55 4.03
N TYR A 367 -16.91 -9.31 3.29
CA TYR A 367 -16.53 -10.12 2.12
C TYR A 367 -16.37 -11.60 2.49
N LEU A 368 -15.71 -11.88 3.61
CA LEU A 368 -15.42 -13.23 4.11
C LEU A 368 -16.60 -13.84 4.89
N SER A 369 -17.60 -13.04 5.24
CA SER A 369 -18.66 -13.40 6.20
C SER A 369 -18.11 -13.79 7.58
N PHE A 370 -17.10 -13.07 8.07
CA PHE A 370 -16.46 -13.25 9.38
C PHE A 370 -16.91 -12.17 10.37
N ASP A 371 -16.59 -12.34 11.66
CA ASP A 371 -16.77 -11.30 12.67
C ASP A 371 -15.42 -10.80 13.22
N TYR A 372 -15.43 -9.76 14.06
CA TYR A 372 -14.20 -9.22 14.62
C TYR A 372 -13.44 -10.19 15.55
N HIS A 373 -14.12 -11.19 16.14
CA HIS A 373 -13.45 -12.26 16.86
C HIS A 373 -12.76 -13.26 15.93
N ASP A 374 -12.92 -13.16 14.62
CA ASP A 374 -12.14 -13.89 13.62
C ASP A 374 -10.97 -13.05 13.07
N VAL A 375 -10.50 -12.03 13.81
CA VAL A 375 -9.38 -11.15 13.38
C VAL A 375 -8.12 -11.41 14.20
N ILE A 376 -6.97 -11.39 13.52
CA ILE A 376 -5.66 -11.20 14.15
C ILE A 376 -5.08 -9.88 13.65
N LEU A 377 -4.85 -8.94 14.56
CA LEU A 377 -4.13 -7.69 14.26
C LEU A 377 -2.65 -7.86 14.56
N SER A 378 -1.79 -7.32 13.69
CA SER A 378 -0.35 -7.51 13.85
C SER A 378 0.50 -6.43 13.21
N GLY A 379 1.73 -6.29 13.70
CA GLY A 379 2.68 -5.32 13.20
C GLY A 379 4.01 -5.38 13.94
N ILE A 380 5.03 -4.74 13.36
CA ILE A 380 6.36 -4.62 13.96
C ILE A 380 6.76 -3.13 13.98
N SER A 381 7.41 -2.67 15.05
CA SER A 381 7.80 -1.26 15.21
C SER A 381 6.60 -0.32 15.03
N MET A 382 6.62 0.63 14.08
CA MET A 382 5.49 1.52 13.79
C MET A 382 4.14 0.78 13.62
N GLY A 383 4.15 -0.40 12.98
CA GLY A 383 2.94 -1.20 12.78
C GLY A 383 2.28 -1.67 14.08
N THR A 384 3.04 -1.78 15.17
CA THR A 384 2.49 -2.16 16.48
C THR A 384 1.49 -1.13 17.00
N TYR A 385 1.75 0.16 16.76
CA TYR A 385 0.85 1.22 17.18
C TYR A 385 -0.50 1.10 16.47
N GLY A 386 -0.49 0.87 15.15
CA GLY A 386 -1.71 0.60 14.38
C GLY A 386 -2.44 -0.64 14.91
N ALA A 387 -1.73 -1.76 15.06
CA ALA A 387 -2.33 -2.99 15.57
C ALA A 387 -2.97 -2.83 16.96
N LEU A 388 -2.31 -2.13 17.89
CA LEU A 388 -2.81 -1.86 19.24
C LEU A 388 -3.95 -0.83 19.25
N TYR A 389 -3.80 0.28 18.53
CA TYR A 389 -4.78 1.36 18.50
C TYR A 389 -6.10 0.87 17.92
N TYR A 390 -6.08 0.13 16.80
CA TYR A 390 -7.28 -0.41 16.18
C TYR A 390 -7.84 -1.66 16.90
N ALA A 391 -7.05 -2.32 17.75
CA ALA A 391 -7.56 -3.41 18.59
C ALA A 391 -8.67 -2.95 19.53
N ALA A 392 -8.61 -1.69 20.00
CA ALA A 392 -9.60 -1.10 20.87
C ALA A 392 -11.03 -1.20 20.29
N GLN A 393 -11.19 -0.88 19.00
CA GLN A 393 -12.50 -0.91 18.34
C GLN A 393 -12.85 -2.31 17.82
N VAL A 394 -11.86 -3.02 17.25
CA VAL A 394 -12.05 -4.35 16.66
C VAL A 394 -12.35 -5.39 17.74
N ARG A 395 -11.61 -5.38 18.86
CA ARG A 395 -11.61 -6.45 19.89
C ARG A 395 -11.33 -7.84 19.29
N PRO A 396 -10.14 -8.00 18.67
CA PRO A 396 -9.79 -9.17 17.86
C PRO A 396 -9.62 -10.44 18.69
N TYR A 397 -9.52 -11.60 18.03
CA TYR A 397 -9.08 -12.85 18.68
C TYR A 397 -7.67 -12.71 19.24
N ALA A 398 -6.76 -12.11 18.46
CA ALA A 398 -5.40 -11.90 18.91
C ALA A 398 -4.76 -10.63 18.37
N VAL A 399 -3.78 -10.14 19.13
CA VAL A 399 -2.84 -9.08 18.74
C VAL A 399 -1.44 -9.64 18.81
N VAL A 400 -0.72 -9.69 17.70
CA VAL A 400 0.66 -10.20 17.61
C VAL A 400 1.58 -9.06 17.22
N ILE A 401 2.46 -8.63 18.11
CA ILE A 401 3.30 -7.45 17.93
C ILE A 401 4.74 -7.68 18.36
N ALA A 402 5.66 -6.96 17.72
CA ALA A 402 7.06 -6.90 18.11
C ALA A 402 7.59 -5.47 18.12
N LYS A 403 8.34 -5.10 19.16
CA LYS A 403 8.91 -3.76 19.37
C LYS A 403 7.80 -2.69 19.48
N PRO A 404 6.98 -2.76 20.53
CA PRO A 404 5.77 -1.95 20.64
C PRO A 404 6.07 -0.45 20.75
N PHE A 405 5.20 0.36 20.16
CA PHE A 405 5.03 1.78 20.41
C PHE A 405 3.66 2.04 21.02
N THR A 406 3.61 2.81 22.11
CA THR A 406 2.37 3.26 22.74
C THR A 406 2.39 4.77 23.01
N ASP A 407 3.53 5.33 23.38
CA ASP A 407 3.68 6.71 23.84
C ASP A 407 4.57 7.53 22.91
N LEU A 408 4.01 7.85 21.73
CA LEU A 408 4.69 8.61 20.68
C LEU A 408 5.21 9.98 21.16
N GLY A 409 4.49 10.64 22.07
CA GLY A 409 4.90 11.91 22.66
C GLY A 409 6.11 11.79 23.59
N ASP A 410 6.27 10.65 24.29
CA ASP A 410 7.49 10.40 25.06
C ASP A 410 8.69 10.26 24.11
N THR A 411 8.50 9.60 22.96
CA THR A 411 9.51 9.52 21.90
C THR A 411 9.88 10.91 21.36
N VAL A 412 8.90 11.81 21.11
CA VAL A 412 9.19 13.22 20.73
C VAL A 412 10.04 13.92 21.79
N THR A 413 9.65 13.79 23.07
CA THR A 413 10.31 14.50 24.18
C THR A 413 11.74 14.01 24.39
N ASN A 414 11.97 12.72 24.20
CA ASN A 414 13.27 12.07 24.42
C ASN A 414 14.22 12.15 23.21
N LEU A 415 13.76 12.56 22.03
CA LEU A 415 14.55 12.62 20.79
C LEU A 415 15.93 13.26 21.02
N LYS A 416 15.98 14.44 21.66
CA LYS A 416 17.22 15.18 21.93
C LYS A 416 18.20 14.47 22.87
N LEU A 417 17.70 13.54 23.69
CA LEU A 417 18.47 12.87 24.75
C LEU A 417 18.91 11.46 24.36
N THR A 418 18.06 10.71 23.66
CA THR A 418 18.30 9.29 23.37
C THR A 418 18.76 9.03 21.95
N ARG A 419 18.34 9.83 20.97
CA ARG A 419 18.64 9.66 19.54
C ARG A 419 18.66 11.00 18.78
N PRO A 420 19.65 11.88 18.99
CA PRO A 420 19.83 13.02 18.09
C PRO A 420 20.01 12.50 16.66
N ASP A 421 19.31 13.09 15.69
CA ASP A 421 19.45 12.88 14.25
C ASP A 421 18.99 11.52 13.65
N GLU A 422 18.24 10.67 14.37
CA GLU A 422 17.82 9.34 13.83
C GLU A 422 16.32 9.13 13.58
N PHE A 423 15.41 9.88 14.23
CA PHE A 423 13.95 9.69 14.06
C PHE A 423 13.15 10.98 14.23
N GLU A 424 13.62 12.04 13.58
CA GLU A 424 13.04 13.38 13.71
C GLU A 424 11.58 13.45 13.24
N THR A 425 11.20 12.58 12.30
CA THR A 425 9.84 12.40 11.78
C THR A 425 8.77 12.25 12.86
N ILE A 426 9.12 11.76 14.06
CA ILE A 426 8.16 11.68 15.18
C ILE A 426 7.63 13.06 15.62
N SER A 427 8.43 14.11 15.45
CA SER A 427 8.01 15.50 15.71
C SER A 427 6.99 15.95 14.66
N ASP A 428 7.18 15.55 13.40
CA ASP A 428 6.24 15.82 12.33
C ASP A 428 4.93 15.03 12.50
N VAL A 429 4.96 13.83 13.09
CA VAL A 429 3.74 13.10 13.47
C VAL A 429 2.91 13.92 14.47
N LEU A 430 3.54 14.52 15.48
CA LEU A 430 2.86 15.38 16.45
C LEU A 430 2.19 16.59 15.76
N VAL A 431 2.92 17.26 14.87
CA VAL A 431 2.42 18.40 14.09
C VAL A 431 1.28 17.98 13.17
N ASN A 432 1.43 16.85 12.47
CA ASN A 432 0.46 16.32 11.53
C ASN A 432 -0.88 15.99 12.21
N VAL A 433 -0.82 15.29 13.34
CA VAL A 433 -2.00 14.91 14.12
C VAL A 433 -2.74 16.16 14.65
N SER A 434 -2.01 17.23 14.94
CA SER A 434 -2.58 18.52 15.37
C SER A 434 -3.30 19.30 14.25
N GLN A 435 -3.14 18.87 12.99
CA GLN A 435 -3.71 19.49 11.78
C GLN A 435 -3.43 21.00 11.67
N GLY A 436 -2.34 21.49 12.29
CA GLY A 436 -1.99 22.92 12.31
C GLY A 436 -2.98 23.82 13.07
N ARG A 437 -3.98 23.28 13.79
CA ARG A 437 -5.08 24.06 14.39
C ARG A 437 -4.83 24.46 15.85
N GLN A 438 -3.99 23.73 16.57
CA GLN A 438 -3.49 24.05 17.91
C GLN A 438 -2.32 23.13 18.25
N THR A 439 -1.34 23.58 19.02
CA THR A 439 -0.18 22.76 19.40
C THR A 439 -0.65 21.59 20.26
N LEU A 440 -0.68 20.37 19.70
CA LEU A 440 -0.87 19.15 20.49
C LEU A 440 0.40 18.96 21.33
N SER A 441 0.24 18.87 22.65
CA SER A 441 1.38 18.54 23.52
C SER A 441 1.74 17.06 23.39
N PRO A 442 3.02 16.67 23.59
CA PRO A 442 3.41 15.27 23.59
C PRO A 442 2.57 14.40 24.56
N ALA A 443 2.24 14.93 25.74
CA ALA A 443 1.39 14.23 26.71
C ALA A 443 -0.04 13.97 26.18
N GLN A 444 -0.62 14.91 25.42
CA GLN A 444 -1.94 14.71 24.80
C GLN A 444 -1.88 13.67 23.69
N LEU A 445 -0.76 13.54 22.97
CA LEU A 445 -0.58 12.49 21.97
C LEU A 445 -0.54 11.09 22.62
N ASN A 446 0.17 10.95 23.74
CA ASN A 446 0.15 9.72 24.55
C ASN A 446 -1.26 9.42 25.07
N GLN A 447 -1.93 10.44 25.63
CA GLN A 447 -3.28 10.28 26.18
C GLN A 447 -4.28 9.83 25.11
N ARG A 448 -4.14 10.28 23.85
CA ARG A 448 -4.98 9.81 22.75
C ARG A 448 -4.91 8.29 22.57
N PHE A 449 -3.73 7.69 22.67
CA PHE A 449 -3.59 6.23 22.62
C PHE A 449 -4.30 5.57 23.80
N TRP A 450 -3.97 6.00 25.02
CA TRP A 450 -4.46 5.36 26.24
C TRP A 450 -5.95 5.61 26.49
N ASP A 451 -6.52 6.74 26.10
CA ASP A 451 -7.96 6.98 26.16
C ASP A 451 -8.72 5.96 25.30
N ASN A 452 -8.19 5.66 24.12
CA ASN A 452 -8.76 4.68 23.22
C ASN A 452 -8.54 3.24 23.72
N PHE A 453 -7.29 2.88 24.04
CA PHE A 453 -6.92 1.52 24.43
C PHE A 453 -7.48 1.13 25.81
N SER A 454 -7.52 2.07 26.76
CA SER A 454 -7.87 1.77 28.14
C SER A 454 -9.34 1.47 28.37
N GLN A 455 -10.22 2.04 27.54
CA GLN A 455 -11.66 1.85 27.66
C GLN A 455 -12.15 0.51 27.09
N SER A 456 -11.30 -0.20 26.34
CA SER A 456 -11.70 -1.37 25.56
C SER A 456 -11.71 -2.67 26.36
N ASP A 457 -12.68 -3.54 26.09
CA ASP A 457 -12.76 -4.88 26.67
C ASP A 457 -11.94 -5.87 25.83
N PHE A 458 -10.90 -6.43 26.45
CA PHE A 458 -9.97 -7.38 25.85
C PHE A 458 -10.05 -8.77 26.48
N THR A 459 -11.10 -9.08 27.25
CA THR A 459 -11.25 -10.37 27.96
C THR A 459 -11.21 -11.59 27.04
N ARG A 460 -11.47 -11.43 25.74
CA ARG A 460 -11.40 -12.48 24.71
C ARG A 460 -10.22 -12.36 23.74
N THR A 461 -9.35 -11.38 23.94
CA THR A 461 -8.21 -11.12 23.06
C THR A 461 -6.95 -11.71 23.66
N THR A 462 -6.16 -12.43 22.87
CA THR A 462 -4.82 -12.88 23.29
C THR A 462 -3.76 -11.92 22.78
N PHE A 463 -2.84 -11.48 23.64
CA PHE A 463 -1.72 -10.62 23.25
C PHE A 463 -0.43 -11.42 23.19
N ALA A 464 0.27 -11.37 22.05
CA ALA A 464 1.63 -11.87 21.91
C ALA A 464 2.58 -10.69 21.66
N ILE A 465 3.38 -10.35 22.67
CA ILE A 465 4.22 -9.14 22.69
C ILE A 465 5.70 -9.53 22.80
N ALA A 466 6.46 -9.30 21.73
CA ALA A 466 7.93 -9.29 21.82
C ALA A 466 8.46 -7.87 21.92
N TYR A 467 9.52 -7.67 22.71
CA TYR A 467 10.07 -6.33 22.93
C TYR A 467 11.58 -6.35 23.15
N MET A 468 12.19 -5.18 22.96
CA MET A 468 13.59 -4.95 23.28
C MET A 468 13.71 -4.45 24.72
N GLN A 469 14.57 -5.06 25.53
CA GLN A 469 14.73 -4.70 26.93
C GLN A 469 15.39 -3.33 27.12
N GLN A 470 16.21 -2.91 26.15
CA GLN A 470 16.84 -1.59 26.12
C GLN A 470 16.33 -0.77 24.93
N ASP A 471 15.04 -0.92 24.60
CA ASP A 471 14.38 -0.10 23.57
C ASP A 471 14.68 1.38 23.83
N ASP A 472 15.06 2.11 22.80
CA ASP A 472 15.52 3.48 22.90
C ASP A 472 14.60 4.47 22.17
N TYR A 473 13.44 3.99 21.69
CA TYR A 473 12.34 4.80 21.18
C TYR A 473 11.21 4.94 22.20
N ASP A 474 10.64 3.81 22.64
CA ASP A 474 9.57 3.75 23.64
C ASP A 474 9.92 2.72 24.73
N ARG A 475 10.74 3.20 25.70
CA ARG A 475 11.31 2.40 26.79
C ARG A 475 10.28 1.71 27.67
N HIS A 476 9.11 2.31 27.82
CA HIS A 476 8.10 1.88 28.79
C HIS A 476 6.87 1.26 28.14
N ALA A 477 6.85 1.13 26.79
CA ALA A 477 5.70 0.59 26.07
C ALA A 477 5.21 -0.76 26.63
N THR A 478 6.11 -1.74 26.72
CA THR A 478 5.74 -3.07 27.18
C THR A 478 5.35 -3.08 28.65
N GLU A 479 6.08 -2.36 29.51
CA GLU A 479 5.77 -2.26 30.93
C GLU A 479 4.33 -1.74 31.14
N ARG A 480 4.01 -0.60 30.51
CA ARG A 480 2.67 0.02 30.57
C ARG A 480 1.58 -0.87 29.99
N LEU A 481 1.85 -1.54 28.86
CA LEU A 481 0.92 -2.52 28.27
C LEU A 481 0.65 -3.68 29.22
N LEU A 482 1.68 -4.27 29.83
CA LEU A 482 1.53 -5.40 30.74
C LEU A 482 0.77 -5.01 32.00
N GLU A 483 1.11 -3.86 32.61
CA GLU A 483 0.39 -3.33 33.78
C GLU A 483 -1.11 -3.16 33.49
N HIS A 484 -1.44 -2.56 32.34
CA HIS A 484 -2.82 -2.33 31.93
C HIS A 484 -3.57 -3.63 31.62
N LEU A 485 -2.97 -4.52 30.85
CA LEU A 485 -3.59 -5.79 30.43
C LEU A 485 -3.73 -6.77 31.61
N ALA A 486 -2.79 -6.78 32.56
CA ALA A 486 -2.85 -7.63 33.75
C ALA A 486 -4.06 -7.29 34.63
N GLN A 487 -4.44 -6.01 34.73
CA GLN A 487 -5.64 -5.58 35.46
C GLN A 487 -6.94 -6.14 34.86
N LYS A 488 -6.91 -6.55 33.58
CA LYS A 488 -8.08 -7.04 32.83
C LYS A 488 -8.13 -8.57 32.66
N GLN A 489 -7.24 -9.31 33.31
CA GLN A 489 -7.15 -10.78 33.24
C GLN A 489 -7.05 -11.32 31.80
N VAL A 490 -6.34 -10.59 30.94
CA VAL A 490 -6.14 -10.94 29.53
C VAL A 490 -5.03 -11.99 29.40
N HIS A 491 -5.12 -12.87 28.40
CA HIS A 491 -4.06 -13.84 28.12
C HIS A 491 -2.90 -13.18 27.38
N ILE A 492 -1.69 -13.27 27.94
CA ILE A 492 -0.51 -12.57 27.44
C ILE A 492 0.67 -13.54 27.29
N TYR A 493 1.21 -13.65 26.08
CA TYR A 493 2.54 -14.18 25.81
C TYR A 493 3.51 -13.02 25.67
N THR A 494 4.56 -12.99 26.48
CA THR A 494 5.58 -11.94 26.38
C THR A 494 6.99 -12.52 26.31
N LYS A 495 7.86 -11.90 25.50
CA LYS A 495 9.28 -12.23 25.43
C LYS A 495 10.14 -10.99 25.21
N GLY A 496 11.04 -10.73 26.16
CA GLY A 496 12.06 -9.69 26.03
C GLY A 496 13.31 -10.21 25.32
N PHE A 497 13.93 -9.36 24.51
CA PHE A 497 15.22 -9.57 23.85
C PHE A 497 16.19 -8.48 24.27
N GLU A 498 17.47 -8.82 24.48
CA GLU A 498 18.50 -7.84 24.83
C GLU A 498 18.90 -6.99 23.61
N GLY A 499 19.15 -5.71 23.83
CA GLY A 499 19.56 -4.74 22.82
C GLY A 499 18.59 -3.56 22.69
N ARG A 500 19.00 -2.61 21.86
CA ARG A 500 18.25 -1.44 21.42
C ARG A 500 17.25 -1.82 20.33
N HIS A 501 16.40 -0.88 19.93
CA HIS A 501 15.27 -1.16 19.04
C HIS A 501 15.65 -1.86 17.73
N ASN A 502 16.82 -1.56 17.16
CA ASN A 502 17.27 -2.14 15.88
C ASN A 502 18.19 -3.36 16.03
N ASP A 503 18.44 -3.81 17.26
CA ASP A 503 19.22 -5.01 17.55
C ASP A 503 18.34 -6.27 17.43
N GLN A 504 18.97 -7.45 17.31
CA GLN A 504 18.32 -8.78 17.29
C GLN A 504 17.10 -8.96 16.36
N ASN A 505 17.09 -8.32 15.18
CA ASN A 505 15.99 -8.41 14.19
C ASN A 505 15.61 -9.87 13.83
N GLY A 506 16.58 -10.75 13.60
CA GLY A 506 16.31 -12.14 13.24
C GLY A 506 15.52 -12.91 14.31
N PRO A 507 16.07 -13.05 15.54
CA PRO A 507 15.40 -13.75 16.64
C PRO A 507 14.01 -13.23 17.00
N ILE A 508 13.81 -11.91 16.98
CA ILE A 508 12.52 -11.31 17.35
C ILE A 508 11.46 -11.56 16.27
N ILE A 509 11.82 -11.45 14.99
CA ILE A 509 10.92 -11.77 13.86
C ILE A 509 10.57 -13.26 13.87
N GLN A 510 11.54 -14.15 14.16
CA GLN A 510 11.27 -15.58 14.29
C GLN A 510 10.28 -15.89 15.42
N TRP A 511 10.38 -15.20 16.55
CA TRP A 511 9.41 -15.35 17.64
C TRP A 511 8.03 -14.83 17.23
N PHE A 512 7.96 -13.67 16.60
CA PHE A 512 6.71 -13.08 16.08
C PHE A 512 5.98 -14.08 15.17
N LEU A 513 6.69 -14.62 14.17
CA LEU A 513 6.15 -15.62 13.25
C LEU A 513 5.68 -16.89 13.96
N LYS A 514 6.47 -17.37 14.93
CA LYS A 514 6.12 -18.56 15.71
C LYS A 514 4.85 -18.35 16.52
N GLN A 515 4.67 -17.20 17.18
CA GLN A 515 3.45 -16.93 17.94
C GLN A 515 2.24 -16.82 17.01
N TYR A 516 2.42 -16.17 15.85
CA TYR A 516 1.38 -16.09 14.84
C TYR A 516 0.90 -17.48 14.41
N GLN A 517 1.84 -18.35 14.01
CA GLN A 517 1.55 -19.73 13.61
C GLN A 517 0.92 -20.54 14.75
N THR A 518 1.36 -20.34 15.99
CA THR A 518 0.79 -21.01 17.16
C THR A 518 -0.67 -20.63 17.36
N LEU A 519 -0.99 -19.32 17.26
CA LEU A 519 -2.35 -18.80 17.41
C LEU A 519 -3.29 -19.25 16.29
N LEU A 520 -2.80 -19.31 15.05
CA LEU A 520 -3.54 -19.90 13.92
C LEU A 520 -3.84 -21.39 14.19
N ALA A 521 -2.81 -22.13 14.60
CA ALA A 521 -2.95 -23.56 14.87
C ALA A 521 -3.90 -23.86 16.04
N ASP A 522 -3.83 -23.10 17.14
CA ASP A 522 -4.69 -23.28 18.32
C ASP A 522 -6.13 -22.78 18.12
N GLY A 523 -6.28 -21.69 17.34
CA GLY A 523 -7.56 -21.02 17.13
C GLY A 523 -8.41 -21.66 16.03
N TYR A 524 -7.77 -22.08 14.94
CA TYR A 524 -8.48 -22.31 13.67
C TYR A 524 -8.11 -23.62 12.96
N GLU A 525 -6.87 -24.11 13.06
CA GLU A 525 -6.48 -25.33 12.35
C GLU A 525 -6.75 -26.60 13.14
N ARG A 526 -6.40 -26.64 14.44
CA ARG A 526 -6.61 -27.83 15.28
C ARG A 526 -8.03 -28.00 15.80
N ARG A 527 -8.87 -26.96 15.74
CA ARG A 527 -10.30 -27.05 16.09
C ARG A 527 -11.19 -27.59 14.95
N GLN A 528 -10.62 -27.77 13.76
CA GLN A 528 -11.30 -28.29 12.56
C GLN A 528 -11.00 -29.78 12.29
N GLN A 529 -10.19 -30.44 13.14
CA GLN A 529 -10.03 -31.90 13.22
C GLN A 529 -10.83 -32.43 14.40
#